data_AF-A0A0V1I5A4-F1
#
_entry.id   AF-A0A0V1I5A4-F1
#
_cell.length_a   1.000
_cell.length_b   1.000
_cell.length_c   1.000
_cell.angle_alpha   90.00
_cell.angle_beta   90.00
_cell.angle_gamma   90.00
#
_symmetry.space_group_name_H-M   'P 1'
#
loop_
_entity.id
_entity.type
_entity.pdbx_description
1 polymer ?
#
loop_
_entity_poly.entity_id
_entity_poly.type
_entity_poly.pdbx_seq_one_letter_code
_entity_poly.pdbx_strand_id
1 'polypeptide(L)'
;MLFFALSVLFVVLAMADVSELRLVKNRYGGLSLVYEGRAYKLKRSGKEKKYWLCSKDKQGCKAVIWTNLEVTTVIHQNDHIETCPVDQHLAYKMEKKAILKKRSAEETTPIPTIYEQEASTASADASTAGQFPVFKRVRATMYINRAKSFFKP
;
A
#
# COMPACT_ATOMS: atom_id res chain seq x y z
N MET A 1 -2.59 2.99 36.55
CA MET A 1 -3.86 2.87 35.80
C MET A 1 -4.03 3.98 34.76
N LEU A 2 -4.01 5.27 35.14
CA LEU A 2 -4.19 6.40 34.20
C LEU A 2 -3.12 6.51 33.10
N PHE A 3 -1.84 6.24 33.40
CA PHE A 3 -0.78 6.26 32.38
C PHE A 3 -0.94 5.20 31.29
N PHE A 4 -1.44 4.01 31.65
CA PHE A 4 -1.73 2.95 30.68
C PHE A 4 -2.96 3.28 29.84
N ALA A 5 -3.99 3.89 30.44
CA ALA A 5 -5.16 4.34 29.69
C ALA A 5 -4.80 5.49 28.71
N LEU A 6 -3.96 6.42 29.13
CA LEU A 6 -3.48 7.53 28.29
C LEU A 6 -2.56 7.06 27.16
N SER A 7 -1.67 6.08 27.41
CA SER A 7 -0.80 5.54 26.36
C SER A 7 -1.60 4.73 25.33
N VAL A 8 -2.58 3.94 25.75
CA VAL A 8 -3.48 3.21 24.84
C VAL A 8 -4.34 4.20 24.05
N LEU A 9 -4.89 5.23 24.68
CA LEU A 9 -5.67 6.27 24.00
C LEU A 9 -4.81 7.06 22.99
N PHE A 10 -3.56 7.38 23.35
CA PHE A 10 -2.61 8.05 22.46
C PHE A 10 -2.22 7.19 21.26
N VAL A 11 -2.00 5.88 21.46
CA VAL A 11 -1.75 4.94 20.36
C VAL A 11 -2.99 4.79 19.48
N VAL A 12 -4.19 4.70 20.05
CA VAL A 12 -5.44 4.61 19.28
C VAL A 12 -5.71 5.90 18.49
N LEU A 13 -5.50 7.08 19.08
CA LEU A 13 -5.59 8.38 18.39
C LEU A 13 -4.55 8.53 17.28
N ALA A 14 -3.29 8.13 17.53
CA ALA A 14 -2.23 8.15 16.51
C ALA A 14 -2.51 7.19 15.34
N MET A 15 -3.25 6.10 15.57
CA MET A 15 -3.70 5.18 14.53
C MET A 15 -4.96 5.65 13.79
N ALA A 16 -5.70 6.62 14.34
CA ALA A 16 -7.00 7.06 13.83
C ALA A 16 -6.93 8.25 12.86
N ASP A 17 -5.83 9.02 12.83
CA ASP A 17 -5.84 10.31 12.12
C ASP A 17 -4.76 10.48 11.05
N VAL A 18 -4.30 9.37 10.46
CA VAL A 18 -3.61 9.46 9.18
C VAL A 18 -4.68 9.61 8.11
N SER A 19 -5.05 10.86 7.85
CA SER A 19 -5.66 11.31 6.59
C SER A 19 -4.74 10.88 5.43
N GLU A 20 -4.80 9.61 5.04
CA GLU A 20 -3.76 8.97 4.25
C GLU A 20 -3.93 9.35 2.77
N LEU A 21 -3.37 10.49 2.42
CA LEU A 21 -3.18 10.92 1.05
C LEU A 21 -2.32 9.88 0.34
N ARG A 22 -2.93 9.15 -0.60
CA ARG A 22 -2.20 8.13 -1.37
C ARG A 22 -2.03 8.56 -2.80
N LEU A 23 -0.77 8.66 -3.22
CA LEU A 23 -0.42 8.85 -4.62
C LEU A 23 -0.41 7.50 -5.35
N VAL A 24 -1.20 7.43 -6.41
CA VAL A 24 -1.31 6.26 -7.28
C VAL A 24 -0.96 6.69 -8.71
N LYS A 25 0.05 6.05 -9.29
CA LYS A 25 0.34 6.19 -10.73
C LYS A 25 -0.73 5.44 -11.52
N ASN A 26 -1.35 6.10 -12.48
CA ASN A 26 -2.29 5.51 -13.41
C ASN A 26 -1.54 4.71 -14.51
N ARG A 27 -2.23 3.79 -15.19
CA ARG A 27 -1.71 3.01 -16.34
C ARG A 27 -1.19 3.90 -17.46
N TYR A 28 -1.78 5.09 -17.63
CA TYR A 28 -1.37 6.10 -18.61
C TYR A 28 -0.26 7.03 -18.10
N GLY A 29 0.46 6.67 -17.04
CA GLY A 29 1.57 7.47 -16.48
C GLY A 29 1.15 8.70 -15.66
N GLY A 30 -0.12 9.12 -15.73
CA GLY A 30 -0.65 10.24 -14.94
C GLY A 30 -0.68 9.97 -13.43
N LEU A 31 -0.49 11.01 -12.63
CA LEU A 31 -0.54 10.93 -11.17
C LEU A 31 -1.97 11.16 -10.67
N SER A 32 -2.47 10.23 -9.86
CA SER A 32 -3.77 10.34 -9.19
C SER A 32 -3.58 10.40 -7.69
N LEU A 33 -4.29 11.31 -7.03
CA LEU A 33 -4.37 11.38 -5.57
C LEU A 33 -5.64 10.66 -5.14
N VAL A 34 -5.55 9.82 -4.11
CA VAL A 34 -6.71 9.25 -3.47
C VAL A 34 -6.80 9.75 -2.05
N TYR A 35 -7.94 10.34 -1.73
CA TYR A 35 -8.25 10.93 -0.43
C TYR A 35 -9.72 10.61 -0.10
N GLU A 36 -10.01 10.18 1.13
CA GLU A 36 -11.37 9.81 1.58
C GLU A 36 -12.10 8.82 0.64
N GLY A 37 -11.36 7.85 0.09
CA GLY A 37 -11.89 6.86 -0.85
C GLY A 37 -12.33 7.42 -2.21
N ARG A 38 -11.95 8.67 -2.52
CA ARG A 38 -12.24 9.35 -3.78
C ARG A 38 -10.96 9.62 -4.55
N ALA A 39 -10.99 9.37 -5.86
CA ALA A 39 -9.86 9.63 -6.73
C ALA A 39 -9.90 11.05 -7.30
N TYR A 40 -8.74 11.68 -7.36
CA TYR A 40 -8.49 13.00 -7.92
C TYR A 40 -7.36 12.94 -8.94
N LYS A 41 -7.50 13.69 -10.02
CA LYS A 41 -6.53 13.83 -11.11
C LYS A 41 -5.71 15.09 -10.88
N LEU A 42 -4.39 14.99 -11.01
CA LEU A 42 -3.53 16.17 -11.01
C LEU A 42 -3.84 17.03 -12.26
N LYS A 43 -4.10 18.33 -12.08
CA LYS A 43 -4.20 19.26 -13.23
C LYS A 43 -3.03 20.23 -13.28
N ARG A 44 -2.57 20.71 -12.12
CA ARG A 44 -1.46 21.66 -12.04
C ARG A 44 -0.57 21.32 -10.87
N SER A 45 0.74 21.36 -11.10
CA SER A 45 1.76 21.36 -10.06
C SER A 45 2.39 22.74 -10.05
N GLY A 46 2.14 23.52 -8.99
CA GLY A 46 2.86 24.76 -8.74
C GLY A 46 4.19 24.49 -8.03
N LYS A 47 4.91 25.56 -7.67
CA LYS A 47 6.16 25.48 -6.91
C LYS A 47 5.94 25.00 -5.47
N GLU A 48 4.83 25.38 -4.85
CA GLU A 48 4.56 25.11 -3.42
C GLU A 48 3.36 24.19 -3.20
N LYS A 49 2.41 24.19 -4.13
CA LYS A 49 1.14 23.46 -4.00
C LYS A 49 0.74 22.72 -5.27
N LYS A 50 0.02 21.62 -5.10
CA LYS A 50 -0.58 20.84 -6.18
C LYS A 50 -2.09 21.02 -6.19
N TYR A 51 -2.63 21.13 -7.40
CA TYR A 51 -4.07 21.25 -7.65
C TYR A 51 -4.59 19.92 -8.19
N TRP A 52 -5.60 19.39 -7.52
CA TRP A 52 -6.23 18.11 -7.83
C TRP A 52 -7.72 18.32 -8.09
N LEU A 53 -8.22 17.73 -9.18
CA LEU A 53 -9.63 17.78 -9.53
C LEU A 53 -10.25 16.41 -9.35
N CYS A 54 -11.49 16.33 -8.85
CA CYS A 54 -12.21 15.07 -8.73
C CYS A 54 -12.19 14.29 -10.06
N SER A 55 -12.01 12.96 -9.99
CA SER A 55 -12.03 12.11 -11.16
C SER A 55 -13.39 12.08 -11.88
N LYS A 56 -14.46 12.40 -11.14
CA LYS A 56 -15.83 12.54 -11.64
C LYS A 56 -16.13 13.97 -12.14
N ASP A 57 -15.11 14.71 -12.55
CA ASP A 57 -15.24 16.05 -13.15
C ASP A 57 -16.21 16.10 -14.34
N LYS A 58 -16.14 15.08 -15.20
CA LYS A 58 -17.06 14.94 -16.34
C LYS A 58 -18.50 14.56 -15.95
N GLN A 59 -18.71 14.07 -14.73
CA GLN A 59 -20.04 13.72 -14.19
C GLN A 59 -20.63 14.89 -13.37
N GLY A 60 -20.05 16.09 -13.49
CA GLY A 60 -20.53 17.29 -12.81
C GLY A 60 -19.86 17.58 -11.46
N CYS A 61 -19.00 16.70 -10.95
CA CYS A 61 -18.32 16.93 -9.68
C CYS A 61 -17.13 17.89 -9.83
N LYS A 62 -17.28 19.12 -9.34
CA LYS A 62 -16.24 20.16 -9.37
C LYS A 62 -15.38 20.23 -8.10
N ALA A 63 -15.39 19.16 -7.29
CA ALA A 63 -14.58 19.13 -6.08
C ALA A 63 -13.09 19.20 -6.42
N VAL A 64 -12.39 20.03 -5.64
CA VAL A 64 -10.97 20.33 -5.80
C VAL A 64 -10.28 20.07 -4.47
N ILE A 65 -9.05 19.55 -4.54
CA ILE A 65 -8.14 19.49 -3.41
C ILE A 65 -6.87 20.26 -3.77
N TRP A 66 -6.43 21.10 -2.85
CA TRP A 66 -5.09 21.66 -2.83
C TRP A 66 -4.26 20.94 -1.78
N THR A 67 -3.11 20.40 -2.19
CA THR A 67 -2.14 19.82 -1.27
C THR A 67 -0.83 20.58 -1.34
N ASN A 68 0.03 20.39 -0.34
CA ASN A 68 1.43 20.76 -0.45
C ASN A 68 2.14 20.00 -1.60
N LEU A 69 3.34 20.44 -1.97
CA LEU A 69 4.11 19.84 -3.07
C LEU A 69 4.37 18.34 -2.86
N GLU A 70 4.64 17.93 -1.62
CA GLU A 70 4.90 16.53 -1.24
C GLU A 70 3.63 15.69 -1.06
N VAL A 71 2.45 16.32 -1.08
CA VAL A 71 1.15 15.64 -0.94
C VAL A 71 1.04 14.90 0.41
N THR A 72 1.61 15.50 1.45
CA THR A 72 1.54 14.99 2.83
C THR A 72 0.37 15.60 3.60
N THR A 73 -0.09 16.79 3.20
CA THR A 73 -1.22 17.49 3.84
C THR A 73 -2.18 18.09 2.82
N VAL A 74 -3.47 18.08 3.16
CA VAL A 74 -4.50 18.84 2.45
C VAL A 74 -4.49 20.27 3.00
N ILE A 75 -4.25 21.24 2.13
CA ILE A 75 -4.27 22.67 2.46
C ILE A 75 -5.70 23.18 2.43
N HIS A 76 -6.48 22.75 1.44
CA HIS A 76 -7.85 23.17 1.25
C HIS A 76 -8.60 22.20 0.33
N GLN A 77 -9.88 21.97 0.62
CA GLN A 77 -10.76 21.11 -0.16
C GLN A 77 -12.13 21.76 -0.35
N ASN A 78 -12.72 21.58 -1.52
CA ASN A 78 -14.13 21.91 -1.79
C ASN A 78 -15.02 20.68 -1.59
N ASP A 79 -16.26 20.94 -1.22
CA ASP A 79 -17.29 19.91 -1.09
C ASP A 79 -17.60 19.23 -2.42
N HIS A 80 -17.97 17.96 -2.30
CA HIS A 80 -18.50 17.19 -3.42
C HIS A 80 -19.99 17.48 -3.59
N ILE A 81 -20.47 17.34 -4.82
CA ILE A 81 -21.91 17.20 -5.04
C ILE A 81 -22.41 15.90 -4.38
N GLU A 82 -23.64 15.88 -3.90
CA GLU A 82 -24.26 14.69 -3.27
C GLU A 82 -24.19 13.46 -4.19
N THR A 83 -24.31 13.67 -5.51
CA THR A 83 -24.24 12.62 -6.54
C THR A 83 -22.83 12.07 -6.79
N CYS A 84 -21.81 12.57 -6.10
CA CYS A 84 -20.47 12.00 -6.15
C CYS A 84 -20.29 11.10 -4.91
N PRO A 85 -20.65 9.81 -4.96
CA PRO A 85 -20.36 8.90 -3.86
C PRO A 85 -18.89 8.47 -3.90
N VAL A 86 -18.40 8.05 -2.74
CA VAL A 86 -17.13 7.35 -2.57
C VAL A 86 -17.10 6.13 -3.51
N ASP A 87 -15.97 5.87 -4.14
CA ASP A 87 -15.80 4.69 -4.97
C ASP A 87 -15.55 3.48 -4.05
N GLN A 88 -16.61 2.71 -3.81
CA GLN A 88 -16.59 1.58 -2.88
C GLN A 88 -15.56 0.52 -3.26
N HIS A 89 -15.37 0.27 -4.56
CA HIS A 89 -14.38 -0.70 -5.04
C HIS A 89 -12.95 -0.16 -4.84
N LEU A 90 -12.71 1.12 -5.07
CA LEU A 90 -11.42 1.76 -4.78
C LEU A 90 -11.12 1.76 -3.28
N ALA A 91 -12.10 2.11 -2.45
CA ALA A 91 -11.97 2.10 -1.00
C ALA A 91 -11.59 0.71 -0.49
N TYR A 92 -12.33 -0.33 -0.90
CA TYR A 92 -12.04 -1.73 -0.57
C TYR A 92 -10.62 -2.13 -0.98
N LYS A 93 -10.21 -1.81 -2.22
CA LYS A 93 -8.88 -2.14 -2.73
C LYS A 93 -7.77 -1.46 -1.92
N MET A 94 -7.99 -0.22 -1.49
CA MET A 94 -7.03 0.52 -0.68
C MET A 94 -6.92 -0.02 0.73
N GLU A 95 -8.04 -0.37 1.35
CA GLU A 95 -8.08 -0.98 2.67
C GLU A 95 -7.30 -2.29 2.66
N LYS A 96 -7.55 -3.18 1.68
CA LYS A 96 -6.80 -4.42 1.53
C LYS A 96 -5.29 -4.18 1.32
N LYS A 97 -4.92 -3.18 0.53
CA LYS A 97 -3.50 -2.81 0.34
C LYS A 97 -2.87 -2.25 1.62
N ALA A 98 -3.63 -1.51 2.42
CA ALA A 98 -3.18 -0.99 3.72
C ALA A 98 -2.88 -2.14 4.69
N ILE A 99 -3.83 -3.07 4.81
CA ILE A 99 -3.74 -4.26 5.66
C ILE A 99 -2.51 -5.08 5.25
N LEU A 100 -2.31 -5.33 3.95
CA LEU A 100 -1.17 -6.07 3.46
C LEU A 100 0.17 -5.38 3.80
N LYS A 101 0.25 -4.05 3.66
CA LYS A 101 1.45 -3.28 4.00
C LYS A 101 1.77 -3.35 5.49
N LYS A 102 0.77 -3.27 6.36
CA LYS A 102 0.94 -3.41 7.81
C LYS A 102 1.49 -4.81 8.16
N ARG A 103 0.87 -5.87 7.62
CA ARG A 103 1.35 -7.25 7.80
C ARG A 103 2.80 -7.43 7.33
N SER A 104 3.16 -6.88 6.17
CA SER A 104 4.53 -6.97 5.66
C SER A 104 5.57 -6.16 6.45
N ALA A 105 5.15 -5.14 7.21
CA ALA A 105 6.05 -4.39 8.07
C ALA A 105 6.28 -5.10 9.42
N GLU A 106 5.29 -5.89 9.86
CA GLU A 106 5.34 -6.67 11.10
C GLU A 106 6.10 -7.99 10.92
N GLU A 107 5.94 -8.67 9.76
CA GLU A 107 6.75 -9.84 9.38
C GLU A 107 8.17 -9.39 8.95
N THR A 108 9.08 -9.25 9.92
CA THR A 108 10.43 -8.72 9.67
C THR A 108 11.43 -9.77 9.18
N THR A 109 11.11 -11.07 9.29
CA THR A 109 12.01 -12.14 8.86
C THR A 109 11.78 -12.45 7.38
N PRO A 110 12.67 -12.03 6.47
CA PRO A 110 12.50 -12.31 5.06
C PRO A 110 12.57 -13.82 4.83
N ILE A 111 11.79 -14.34 3.89
CA ILE A 111 11.69 -15.78 3.54
C ILE A 111 13.06 -16.48 3.43
N PRO A 112 14.13 -15.88 2.85
CA PRO A 112 15.45 -16.50 2.83
C PRO A 112 16.02 -16.81 4.23
N THR A 113 15.82 -15.91 5.19
CA THR A 113 16.32 -16.09 6.57
C THR A 113 15.54 -17.18 7.31
N ILE A 114 14.22 -17.28 7.07
CA ILE A 114 13.39 -18.37 7.61
C ILE A 114 13.90 -19.71 7.04
N TYR A 115 14.15 -19.78 5.74
CA TYR A 115 14.64 -21.00 5.09
C TYR A 115 16.02 -21.45 5.61
N GLU A 116 16.94 -20.51 5.79
CA GLU A 116 18.26 -20.80 6.36
C GLU A 116 18.16 -21.26 7.82
N GLN A 117 17.32 -20.59 8.62
CA GLN A 117 17.07 -20.98 10.01
C GLN A 117 16.45 -22.39 10.09
N GLU A 118 15.43 -22.69 9.28
CA GLU A 118 14.80 -24.01 9.24
C GLU A 118 15.79 -25.09 8.77
N ALA A 119 16.58 -24.82 7.72
CA ALA A 119 17.60 -25.74 7.23
C ALA A 119 18.68 -26.01 8.30
N SER A 120 19.11 -25.00 9.05
CA SER A 120 20.04 -25.15 10.18
C SER A 120 19.42 -25.93 11.34
N THR A 121 18.14 -25.72 11.66
CA THR A 121 17.46 -26.49 12.73
C THR A 121 17.17 -27.94 12.34
N ALA A 122 16.92 -28.23 11.07
CA ALA A 122 16.70 -29.59 10.55
C ALA A 122 18.00 -30.38 10.40
N SER A 123 19.14 -29.68 10.29
CA SER A 123 20.47 -30.26 10.15
C SER A 123 21.17 -30.34 11.51
N ALA A 124 20.87 -31.37 12.31
CA ALA A 124 21.56 -31.60 13.58
C ALA A 124 23.07 -31.90 13.44
N ASP A 125 23.53 -32.32 12.24
CA ASP A 125 24.94 -32.61 11.94
C ASP A 125 25.47 -31.66 10.85
N ALA A 126 26.62 -31.02 11.09
CA ALA A 126 27.27 -30.10 10.15
C ALA A 126 27.58 -30.74 8.77
N SER A 127 27.67 -32.08 8.71
CA SER A 127 27.87 -32.85 7.47
C SER A 127 26.62 -32.96 6.59
N THR A 128 25.41 -32.73 7.11
CA THR A 128 24.13 -32.88 6.38
C THR A 128 23.54 -31.53 5.93
N ALA A 129 24.06 -30.41 6.45
CA ALA A 129 23.62 -29.06 6.06
C ALA A 129 23.77 -28.79 4.55
N GLY A 130 24.76 -29.43 3.90
CA GLY A 130 24.97 -29.35 2.44
C GLY A 130 23.91 -30.06 1.59
N GLN A 131 23.02 -30.86 2.19
CA GLN A 131 21.96 -31.59 1.49
C GLN A 131 20.79 -30.67 1.08
N PHE A 132 20.57 -29.57 1.82
CA PHE A 132 19.46 -28.66 1.54
C PHE A 132 19.78 -27.77 0.33
N PRO A 133 18.91 -27.71 -0.70
CA PRO A 133 19.14 -26.87 -1.87
C PRO A 133 19.16 -25.39 -1.48
N VAL A 134 20.04 -24.60 -2.08
CA VAL A 134 20.09 -23.15 -1.85
C VAL A 134 18.73 -22.51 -2.21
N PHE A 135 18.22 -21.61 -1.36
CA PHE A 135 16.92 -20.95 -1.55
C PHE A 135 16.73 -20.36 -2.96
N LYS A 136 17.78 -19.77 -3.54
CA LYS A 136 17.78 -19.25 -4.92
C LYS A 136 17.42 -20.33 -5.95
N ARG A 137 17.94 -21.55 -5.80
CA ARG A 137 17.69 -22.69 -6.70
C ARG A 137 16.25 -23.18 -6.56
N VAL A 138 15.76 -23.34 -5.33
CA VAL A 138 14.36 -23.72 -5.04
C VAL A 138 13.39 -22.71 -5.66
N ARG A 139 13.65 -21.42 -5.44
CA ARG A 139 12.85 -20.32 -5.99
C ARG A 139 12.83 -20.35 -7.52
N ALA A 140 13.99 -20.48 -8.17
CA ALA A 140 14.08 -20.54 -9.63
C ALA A 140 13.26 -21.69 -10.22
N THR A 141 13.40 -22.90 -9.67
CA THR A 141 12.63 -24.07 -10.09
C THR A 141 11.12 -23.86 -9.93
N MET A 142 10.69 -23.27 -8.82
CA MET A 142 9.28 -23.00 -8.56
C MET A 142 8.68 -22.03 -9.59
N TYR A 143 9.39 -20.94 -9.92
CA TYR A 143 8.94 -19.99 -10.95
C TYR A 143 8.92 -20.61 -12.35
N ILE A 144 9.91 -21.43 -12.72
CA ILE A 144 9.96 -22.14 -14.00
C ILE A 144 8.78 -23.11 -14.14
N ASN A 145 8.49 -23.90 -13.09
CA ASN A 145 7.37 -24.84 -13.12
C ASN A 145 6.02 -24.11 -13.21
N ARG A 146 5.89 -22.97 -12.52
CA ARG A 146 4.69 -22.13 -12.62
C ARG A 146 4.54 -21.49 -14.01
N ALA A 147 5.63 -21.09 -14.67
CA ALA A 147 5.58 -20.61 -16.05
C ALA A 147 5.07 -21.72 -17.00
N LYS A 148 5.57 -22.95 -16.83
CA LYS A 148 5.14 -24.11 -17.64
C LYS A 148 3.64 -24.42 -17.51
N SER A 149 2.99 -24.10 -16.38
CA SER A 149 1.53 -24.28 -16.25
C SER A 149 0.69 -23.30 -17.07
N PHE A 150 1.25 -22.15 -17.47
CA PHE A 150 0.56 -21.18 -18.34
C PHE A 150 0.80 -21.45 -19.83
N PHE A 151 1.87 -22.17 -20.16
CA PHE A 151 2.20 -22.63 -21.49
C PHE A 151 2.03 -24.15 -21.57
N LYS A 152 0.82 -24.64 -21.28
CA LYS A 152 0.41 -25.96 -21.75
C LYS A 152 -0.25 -25.80 -23.13
N PRO A 153 0.08 -26.65 -24.12
CA PRO A 153 -0.68 -26.72 -25.37
C PRO A 153 -2.14 -27.12 -25.12
#